data_AF-A0AB39L215-F1
#
_entry.id   AF-A0AB39L215-F1
#
_cell.length_a   1.000
_cell.length_b   1.000
_cell.length_c   1.000
_cell.angle_alpha   90.00
_cell.angle_beta   90.00
_cell.angle_gamma   90.00
#
_symmetry.space_group_name_H-M   'P 1'
#
loop_
_entity.id
_entity.type
_entity.pdbx_description
1 polymer ?
#
loop_
_entity_poly.entity_id
_entity_poly.type
_entity_poly.pdbx_seq_one_letter_code
_entity_poly.pdbx_strand_id
1 'polypeptide(L)'
;MNFKEAGVGAGATVDVTTTATFSFVLGCINGGSNHPKASNKTAFSNTVSKSEPFTASAGGNVIASETLNAPSMGTILSNLICPPGQTTTLLSAAWTNLSVTDTTNGITVNVPGTWTVF
;
A
#
# COMPACT_ATOMS: atom_id res chain seq x y z
N MET A 1 0.36 -6.31 -7.16
CA MET A 1 0.24 -5.61 -8.45
C MET A 1 0.86 -6.48 -9.52
N ASN A 2 0.16 -6.69 -10.62
CA ASN A 2 0.69 -7.42 -11.78
C ASN A 2 0.96 -6.40 -12.87
N PHE A 3 2.09 -6.50 -13.55
CA PHE A 3 2.45 -5.59 -14.62
C PHE A 3 3.14 -6.32 -15.76
N LYS A 4 3.11 -5.66 -16.92
CA LYS A 4 3.86 -6.06 -18.09
C LYS A 4 4.53 -4.83 -18.66
N GLU A 5 5.83 -4.96 -18.93
CA GLU A 5 6.58 -4.02 -19.74
C GLU A 5 7.04 -4.72 -21.02
N ALA A 6 6.87 -4.07 -22.16
CA ALA A 6 7.25 -4.59 -23.47
C ALA A 6 8.23 -3.63 -24.13
N GLY A 7 9.15 -4.18 -24.94
CA GLY A 7 10.15 -3.37 -25.64
C GLY A 7 11.42 -3.12 -24.83
N VAL A 8 11.64 -3.85 -23.72
CA VAL A 8 12.83 -3.74 -22.86
C VAL A 8 14.11 -4.23 -23.55
N GLY A 9 13.96 -5.10 -24.56
CA GLY A 9 15.07 -5.78 -25.23
C GLY A 9 15.34 -7.17 -24.64
N ALA A 10 15.69 -8.13 -25.49
CA ALA A 10 15.85 -9.52 -25.07
C ALA A 10 17.01 -9.68 -24.08
N GLY A 11 16.76 -10.27 -22.91
CA GLY A 11 17.78 -10.52 -21.88
C GLY A 11 18.29 -9.28 -21.14
N ALA A 12 17.75 -8.09 -21.44
CA ALA A 12 18.06 -6.89 -20.68
C ALA A 12 17.40 -6.96 -19.29
N THR A 13 18.05 -6.37 -18.29
CA THR A 13 17.51 -6.25 -16.92
C THR A 13 17.16 -4.80 -16.64
N VAL A 14 15.99 -4.57 -16.06
CA VAL A 14 15.53 -3.26 -15.59
C VAL A 14 15.13 -3.34 -14.12
N ASP A 15 15.35 -2.25 -13.40
CA ASP A 15 14.94 -2.09 -12.01
C ASP A 15 13.55 -1.47 -11.95
N VAL A 16 12.58 -2.25 -11.47
CA VAL A 16 11.20 -1.79 -11.35
C VAL A 16 10.91 -1.50 -9.89
N THR A 17 10.45 -0.28 -9.62
CA THR A 17 9.94 0.15 -8.31
C THR A 17 8.43 0.25 -8.36
N THR A 18 7.75 -0.44 -7.45
CA THR A 18 6.32 -0.25 -7.21
C THR A 18 6.10 0.54 -5.93
N THR A 19 5.19 1.50 -5.96
CA THR A 19 4.85 2.34 -4.80
C THR A 19 3.35 2.47 -4.63
N ALA A 20 2.91 2.63 -3.39
CA ALA A 20 1.53 2.94 -3.06
C ALA A 20 1.44 3.66 -1.71
N THR A 21 0.42 4.48 -1.54
CA THR A 21 0.06 5.05 -0.24
C THR A 21 -0.96 4.14 0.44
N PHE A 22 -0.61 3.59 1.60
CA PHE A 22 -1.55 2.90 2.48
C PHE A 22 -2.03 3.87 3.57
N SER A 23 -3.35 4.05 3.67
CA SER A 23 -3.98 4.85 4.71
C SER A 23 -4.93 4.00 5.52
N PHE A 24 -5.05 4.28 6.81
CA PHE A 24 -6.06 3.65 7.67
C PHE A 24 -6.53 4.56 8.80
N VAL A 25 -7.69 4.22 9.38
CA VAL A 25 -8.29 4.92 10.50
C VAL A 25 -8.64 3.89 11.58
N LEU A 26 -8.12 4.11 12.78
CA LEU A 26 -8.49 3.38 13.98
C LEU A 26 -9.49 4.20 14.79
N GLY A 27 -10.28 3.54 15.63
CA GLY A 27 -11.01 4.21 16.70
C GLY A 27 -11.44 3.30 17.83
N CYS A 28 -11.86 3.90 18.94
CA CYS A 28 -12.27 3.18 20.15
C CYS A 28 -13.79 2.96 20.18
N ILE A 29 -14.22 1.70 20.27
CA ILE A 29 -15.64 1.29 20.30
C ILE A 29 -15.99 0.74 21.69
N ASN A 30 -17.16 1.09 22.24
CA ASN A 30 -17.64 0.47 23.49
C ASN A 30 -18.55 -0.74 23.21
N GLY A 31 -18.76 -1.60 24.22
CA GLY A 31 -19.59 -2.81 24.10
C GLY A 31 -21.08 -2.59 23.83
N GLY A 32 -21.56 -1.34 23.84
CA GLY A 32 -22.95 -0.98 23.55
C GLY A 32 -23.20 -0.54 22.10
N SER A 33 -22.30 -0.86 21.17
CA SER A 33 -22.37 -0.46 19.75
C SER A 33 -22.43 1.06 19.52
N ASN A 34 -22.08 1.89 20.51
CA ASN A 34 -21.98 3.33 20.28
C ASN A 34 -20.74 3.61 19.43
N HIS A 35 -20.96 4.31 18.31
CA HIS A 35 -19.89 4.67 17.40
C HIS A 35 -18.86 5.60 18.07
N PRO A 36 -17.56 5.47 17.73
CA PRO A 36 -16.53 6.34 18.26
C PRO A 36 -16.85 7.80 17.93
N LYS A 37 -16.85 8.67 18.95
CA LYS A 37 -16.80 10.13 18.72
C LYS A 37 -15.51 10.47 17.97
N ALA A 38 -15.52 11.53 17.15
CA ALA A 38 -14.39 11.92 16.31
C ALA A 38 -13.06 12.10 17.08
N SER A 39 -13.12 12.49 18.36
CA SER A 39 -11.97 12.61 19.25
C SER A 39 -11.23 11.30 19.52
N ASN A 40 -11.87 10.15 19.29
CA ASN A 40 -11.31 8.82 19.51
C ASN A 40 -10.97 8.13 18.19
N LYS A 41 -10.70 8.89 17.12
CA LYS A 41 -10.21 8.36 15.84
C LYS A 41 -8.79 8.82 15.58
N THR A 42 -7.96 7.91 15.11
CA THR A 42 -6.59 8.21 14.66
C THR A 42 -6.44 7.75 13.22
N ALA A 43 -6.12 8.69 12.34
CA ALA A 43 -5.79 8.40 10.95
C ALA A 43 -4.27 8.28 10.79
N PHE A 44 -3.85 7.35 9.94
CA PHE A 44 -2.48 7.17 9.53
C PHE A 44 -2.39 7.02 8.02
N SER A 45 -1.30 7.51 7.45
CA SER A 45 -0.99 7.36 6.04
C SER A 45 0.52 7.20 5.86
N ASN A 46 0.93 6.25 5.04
CA ASN A 46 2.34 5.99 4.74
C ASN A 46 2.51 5.52 3.30
N THR A 47 3.61 5.94 2.68
CA THR A 47 3.99 5.45 1.36
C THR A 47 4.89 4.24 1.56
N VAL A 48 4.48 3.12 0.97
CA VAL A 48 5.27 1.90 0.93
C VAL A 48 5.77 1.66 -0.49
N SER A 49 6.96 1.10 -0.59
CA SER A 49 7.63 0.85 -1.85
C SER A 49 8.33 -0.51 -1.84
N LYS A 50 8.44 -1.11 -3.02
CA LYS A 50 9.28 -2.28 -3.26
C LYS A 50 10.02 -2.06 -4.59
N SER A 51 11.28 -2.46 -4.65
CA SER A 51 12.09 -2.38 -5.87
C SER A 51 12.80 -3.70 -6.07
N GLU A 52 12.70 -4.25 -7.28
CA GLU A 52 13.36 -5.49 -7.66
C GLU A 52 13.85 -5.41 -9.12
N PRO A 53 14.95 -6.08 -9.45
CA PRO A 53 15.40 -6.24 -10.84
C PRO A 53 14.58 -7.31 -11.56
N PHE A 54 14.22 -7.05 -12.82
CA PHE A 54 13.56 -8.01 -13.70
C PHE A 54 14.28 -8.14 -15.03
N THR A 55 14.59 -9.37 -15.41
CA THR A 55 15.18 -9.68 -16.73
C THR A 55 14.09 -9.97 -17.75
N ALA A 56 14.15 -9.26 -18.87
CA ALA A 56 13.24 -9.44 -19.98
C ALA A 56 13.44 -10.80 -20.66
N SER A 57 12.32 -11.44 -20.98
CA SER A 57 12.27 -12.64 -21.83
C SER A 57 12.94 -12.44 -23.19
N ALA A 58 13.19 -13.52 -23.92
CA ALA A 58 13.71 -13.46 -25.30
C ALA A 58 12.86 -12.59 -26.24
N GLY A 59 11.57 -12.43 -25.96
CA GLY A 59 10.68 -11.53 -26.70
C GLY A 59 10.72 -10.06 -26.25
N GLY A 60 11.63 -9.68 -25.34
CA GLY A 60 11.75 -8.32 -24.83
C GLY A 60 10.60 -7.90 -23.91
N ASN A 61 9.99 -8.85 -23.20
CA ASN A 61 8.91 -8.57 -22.24
C ASN A 61 9.36 -8.90 -20.82
N VAL A 62 9.05 -8.02 -19.88
CA VAL A 62 8.99 -8.28 -18.44
C VAL A 62 7.53 -8.51 -18.07
N ILE A 63 7.21 -9.65 -17.49
CA ILE A 63 5.87 -9.97 -16.94
C ILE A 63 6.08 -10.43 -15.51
N ALA A 64 5.63 -9.63 -14.56
CA ALA A 64 5.95 -9.85 -13.16
C ALA A 64 4.84 -9.36 -12.24
N SER A 65 5.00 -9.69 -10.96
CA SER A 65 4.12 -9.26 -9.89
C SER A 65 4.92 -8.84 -8.68
N GLU A 66 4.50 -7.76 -8.05
CA GLU A 66 5.01 -7.34 -6.76
C GLU A 66 3.90 -7.19 -5.73
N THR A 67 4.21 -7.56 -4.49
CA THR A 67 3.33 -7.39 -3.35
C THR A 67 3.90 -6.31 -2.44
N LEU A 68 3.11 -5.26 -2.23
CA LEU A 68 3.36 -4.27 -1.18
C LEU A 68 2.65 -4.71 0.09
N ASN A 69 3.36 -4.63 1.22
CA ASN A 69 2.82 -4.99 2.53
C ASN A 69 2.38 -3.73 3.26
N ALA A 70 1.22 -3.80 3.92
CA ALA A 70 0.80 -2.74 4.82
C ALA A 70 1.83 -2.59 5.96
N PRO A 71 2.12 -1.37 6.41
CA PRO A 71 2.99 -1.14 7.56
C PRO A 71 2.41 -1.81 8.82
N SER A 72 3.29 -2.33 9.67
CA SER A 72 2.88 -2.88 10.96
C SER A 72 2.16 -1.82 11.79
N MET A 73 1.00 -2.18 12.34
CA MET A 73 0.23 -1.28 13.21
C MET A 73 0.87 -1.12 14.60
N GLY A 74 1.88 -1.92 14.96
CA GLY A 74 2.45 -1.98 16.32
C GLY A 74 2.92 -0.62 16.86
N THR A 75 3.57 0.20 16.02
CA THR A 75 4.06 1.54 16.40
C THR A 75 2.96 2.59 16.47
N ILE A 76 1.78 2.30 15.91
CA ILE A 76 0.64 3.24 15.81
C ILE A 76 -0.34 2.97 16.95
N LEU A 77 -0.52 1.69 17.29
CA LEU A 77 -1.32 1.25 18.41
C LEU A 77 -0.81 1.79 19.74
N SER A 78 0.50 2.02 19.89
CA SER A 78 1.06 2.62 21.11
C SER A 78 0.58 4.06 21.34
N ASN A 79 0.12 4.77 20.30
CA ASN A 79 -0.33 6.16 20.40
C ASN A 79 -1.85 6.29 20.57
N LEU A 80 -2.62 5.19 20.47
CA LEU A 80 -4.07 5.20 20.66
C LEU A 80 -4.43 4.48 21.96
N ILE A 81 -4.64 5.25 23.03
CA ILE A 81 -5.11 4.74 24.32
C ILE A 81 -6.63 4.86 24.37
N CYS A 82 -7.33 3.72 24.30
CA CYS A 82 -8.78 3.70 24.48
C CYS A 82 -9.15 3.81 25.96
N PRO A 83 -10.16 4.63 26.32
CA PRO A 83 -10.68 4.67 27.68
C PRO A 83 -11.14 3.29 28.18
N PRO A 84 -11.16 3.05 29.51
CA PRO A 84 -11.68 1.80 30.07
C PRO A 84 -13.07 1.45 29.53
N GLY A 85 -13.27 0.19 29.15
CA GLY A 85 -14.52 -0.29 28.54
C GLY A 85 -14.66 -0.07 27.03
N GLN A 86 -13.58 0.36 26.35
CA GLN A 86 -13.52 0.48 24.90
C GLN A 86 -12.42 -0.39 24.29
N THR A 87 -12.63 -0.82 23.05
CA THR A 87 -11.66 -1.61 22.26
C THR A 87 -11.22 -0.84 21.02
N THR A 88 -9.94 -0.92 20.70
CA THR A 88 -9.38 -0.38 19.46
C THR A 88 -9.88 -1.22 18.29
N THR A 89 -10.47 -0.55 17.29
CA THR A 89 -11.03 -1.16 16.09
C THR A 89 -10.53 -0.45 14.85
N LEU A 90 -10.25 -1.20 13.79
CA LEU A 90 -9.94 -0.67 12.47
C LEU A 90 -11.23 -0.27 11.78
N LEU A 91 -11.38 1.03 11.49
CA LEU A 91 -12.61 1.60 10.93
C LEU A 91 -12.58 1.66 9.40
N SER A 92 -11.43 1.97 8.83
CA SER A 92 -11.25 2.06 7.38
C SER A 92 -9.78 1.97 7.01
N ALA A 93 -9.49 1.55 5.78
CA ALA A 93 -8.15 1.37 5.25
C ALA A 93 -8.26 1.29 3.74
N ALA A 94 -7.31 1.91 3.07
CA ALA A 94 -7.30 2.01 1.63
C ALA A 94 -5.89 2.15 1.09
N TRP A 95 -5.72 1.62 -0.12
CA TRP A 95 -4.56 1.87 -0.97
C TRP A 95 -4.91 2.95 -1.99
N THR A 96 -4.00 3.88 -2.23
CA THR A 96 -4.12 4.98 -3.20
C THR A 96 -2.76 5.29 -3.82
N ASN A 97 -2.72 6.10 -4.87
CA ASN A 97 -1.49 6.55 -5.51
C ASN A 97 -0.55 5.39 -5.90
N LEU A 98 -1.13 4.33 -6.46
CA LEU A 98 -0.35 3.20 -6.95
C LEU A 98 0.43 3.62 -8.19
N SER A 99 1.71 3.28 -8.24
CA SER A 99 2.52 3.46 -9.44
C SER A 99 3.55 2.36 -9.59
N VAL A 100 3.88 2.07 -10.84
CA VAL A 100 4.96 1.17 -11.27
C VAL A 100 5.93 2.00 -12.09
N THR A 101 7.19 2.02 -11.70
CA THR A 101 8.24 2.80 -12.35
C THR A 101 9.38 1.88 -12.75
N ASP A 102 9.70 1.82 -14.03
CA ASP A 102 11.02 1.40 -14.48
C ASP A 102 11.99 2.55 -14.19
N THR A 103 12.84 2.34 -13.19
CA THR A 103 13.83 3.33 -12.75
C THR A 103 15.10 3.32 -13.60
N THR A 104 15.35 2.25 -14.36
CA THR A 104 16.45 2.20 -15.34
C THR A 104 16.16 3.13 -16.52
N ASN A 105 14.90 3.16 -16.99
CA ASN A 105 14.49 3.96 -18.16
C ASN A 105 13.69 5.21 -17.80
N GLY A 106 13.33 5.42 -16.54
CA GLY A 106 12.59 6.59 -16.06
C GLY A 106 11.13 6.63 -16.52
N ILE A 107 10.53 5.47 -16.76
CA ILE A 107 9.16 5.34 -17.25
C ILE A 107 8.24 4.99 -16.07
N THR A 108 7.17 5.78 -15.89
CA THR A 108 6.20 5.55 -14.82
C THR A 108 4.80 5.37 -15.37
N VAL A 109 4.09 4.39 -14.81
CA VAL A 109 2.65 4.21 -14.98
C VAL A 109 1.96 4.38 -13.63
N ASN A 110 1.01 5.31 -13.57
CA ASN A 110 0.12 5.44 -12.43
C ASN A 110 -1.09 4.53 -12.62
N VAL A 111 -1.47 3.81 -11.58
CA VAL A 111 -2.69 3.00 -11.54
C VAL A 111 -3.76 3.83 -10.83
N PRO A 112 -4.72 4.41 -11.56
CA PRO A 112 -5.76 5.24 -10.96
C PRO A 112 -6.71 4.38 -10.14
N GLY A 113 -7.11 4.89 -8.97
CA GLY A 113 -8.13 4.26 -8.15
C GLY A 113 -7.84 4.37 -6.65
N THR A 114 -8.82 3.85 -5.90
CA THR A 114 -8.74 3.65 -4.47
C THR A 114 -9.21 2.23 -4.19
N TRP A 115 -8.41 1.46 -3.47
CA TRP A 115 -8.74 0.09 -3.11
C TRP A 115 -8.95 0.00 -1.61
N THR A 116 -10.20 -0.04 -1.18
CA THR A 116 -10.56 -0.20 0.24
C THR A 116 -10.34 -1.63 0.68
N VAL A 117 -9.98 -1.79 1.96
CA VAL A 117 -9.67 -3.10 2.55
C VAL A 117 -10.76 -3.50 3.55
N PHE A 118 -12.04 -3.21 3.31
CA PHE A 118 -13.21 -3.74 4.07
C PHE A 118 -14.46 -3.70 3.20
#